data_AF-A0A7Y5GEE7-F1
#
_entry.id   AF-A0A7Y5GEE7-F1
#
_cell.length_a   1.000
_cell.length_b   1.000
_cell.length_c   1.000
_cell.angle_alpha   90.00
_cell.angle_beta   90.00
_cell.angle_gamma   90.00
#
_symmetry.space_group_name_H-M   'P 1'
#
loop_
_entity.id
_entity.type
_entity.pdbx_description
1 polymer ?
#
loop_
_entity_poly.entity_id
_entity_poly.type
_entity_poly.pdbx_seq_one_letter_code
_entity_poly.pdbx_strand_id
1 'polypeptide(L)'
;MSILGAIVRAYSYLFHLALSLFVLAIAFVTLTSGANTLQMEMLPWKDTALLYWLLALGLIGIIAVVLGVTRKLPILFLIWSVVVFALLVRGYIFSPYTFDGVSDFSRVLLLLLGALLACIGAWLQFRRKTHRRKYA
;
A
#
# COMPACT_ATOMS: atom_id res chain seq x y z
N MET A 1 7.83 21.88 -12.60
CA MET A 1 7.29 20.50 -12.48
C MET A 1 6.02 20.45 -13.32
N SER A 2 5.80 19.43 -14.14
CA SER A 2 4.50 19.31 -14.82
C SER A 2 3.40 19.05 -13.79
N ILE A 3 2.24 19.70 -13.94
CA ILE A 3 1.07 19.59 -13.04
C ILE A 3 0.67 18.12 -12.86
N LEU A 4 0.64 17.35 -13.95
CA LEU A 4 0.38 15.91 -13.96
C LEU A 4 1.30 15.15 -13.00
N GLY A 5 2.59 15.47 -12.96
CA GLY A 5 3.53 14.80 -12.06
C GLY A 5 3.36 15.18 -10.59
N ALA A 6 2.76 16.33 -10.28
CA ALA A 6 2.41 16.69 -8.92
C ALA A 6 1.15 15.95 -8.46
N ILE A 7 0.15 15.85 -9.34
CA ILE A 7 -1.11 15.13 -9.10
C ILE A 7 -0.85 13.65 -8.82
N VAL A 8 -0.11 12.98 -9.72
CA VAL A 8 0.19 11.55 -9.58
C VAL A 8 0.95 11.26 -8.28
N ARG A 9 1.86 12.15 -7.87
CA ARG A 9 2.58 12.00 -6.61
C ARG A 9 1.66 12.19 -5.40
N ALA A 10 0.82 13.21 -5.42
CA ALA A 10 -0.16 13.44 -4.35
C ALA A 10 -1.10 12.25 -4.21
N TYR A 11 -1.56 11.71 -5.33
CA TYR A 11 -2.35 10.48 -5.38
C TYR A 11 -1.62 9.30 -4.73
N SER A 12 -0.36 9.01 -5.10
CA SER A 12 0.41 7.92 -4.49
C SER A 12 0.51 8.03 -2.96
N TYR A 13 0.73 9.25 -2.45
CA TYR A 13 0.80 9.46 -1.00
C TYR A 13 -0.55 9.27 -0.32
N LEU A 14 -1.62 9.84 -0.88
CA LEU A 14 -2.95 9.71 -0.32
C LEU A 14 -3.41 8.25 -0.34
N PHE A 15 -3.17 7.53 -1.44
CA PHE A 15 -3.51 6.12 -1.56
C PHE A 15 -2.80 5.27 -0.50
N HIS A 16 -1.47 5.38 -0.39
CA HIS A 16 -0.73 4.59 0.60
C HIS A 16 -1.02 5.02 2.04
N LEU A 17 -1.24 6.30 2.30
CA LEU A 17 -1.63 6.77 3.64
C LEU A 17 -3.00 6.22 4.02
N ALA A 18 -4.00 6.34 3.15
CA ALA A 18 -5.34 5.81 3.39
C ALA A 18 -5.31 4.29 3.59
N LEU A 19 -4.58 3.56 2.74
CA LEU A 19 -4.44 2.11 2.87
C LEU A 19 -3.76 1.71 4.20
N SER A 20 -2.68 2.41 4.57
CA SER A 20 -1.98 2.15 5.83
C SER A 20 -2.83 2.43 7.05
N LEU A 21 -3.59 3.54 7.04
CA LEU A 21 -4.53 3.86 8.12
C LEU A 21 -5.66 2.83 8.19
N PHE A 22 -6.20 2.40 7.04
CA PHE A 22 -7.24 1.38 6.99
C PHE A 22 -6.78 0.05 7.59
N VAL A 23 -5.60 -0.43 7.17
CA VAL A 23 -5.01 -1.67 7.70
C VAL A 23 -4.69 -1.55 9.19
N LEU A 24 -4.17 -0.40 9.63
CA LEU A 24 -3.88 -0.14 11.04
C LEU A 24 -5.18 -0.09 11.88
N ALA A 25 -6.24 0.49 11.35
CA ALA A 25 -7.54 0.53 12.00
C ALA A 25 -8.13 -0.88 12.19
N ILE A 26 -8.03 -1.75 11.18
CA ILE A 26 -8.45 -3.16 11.31
C ILE A 26 -7.69 -3.86 12.43
N ALA A 27 -6.36 -3.69 12.46
CA ALA A 27 -5.53 -4.30 13.50
C ALA A 27 -5.88 -3.76 14.90
N PHE A 28 -6.14 -2.46 15.02
CA PHE A 28 -6.54 -1.82 16.28
C PHE A 28 -7.92 -2.30 16.77
N VAL A 29 -8.90 -2.41 15.88
CA VAL A 29 -10.23 -2.98 16.21
C VAL A 29 -10.09 -4.42 16.67
N THR A 30 -9.24 -5.22 16.01
CA THR A 30 -9.01 -6.62 16.38
C THR A 30 -8.41 -6.75 17.78
N LEU A 31 -7.40 -5.93 18.08
CA LEU A 31 -6.78 -5.86 19.41
C LEU A 31 -7.77 -5.50 20.51
N THR A 32 -8.61 -4.49 20.27
CA THR A 32 -9.58 -3.99 21.26
C THR A 32 -10.78 -4.92 21.44
N SER A 33 -11.13 -5.70 20.42
CA SER A 33 -12.22 -6.68 20.48
C SER A 33 -11.81 -8.01 21.14
N GLY A 34 -10.51 -8.24 21.36
CA GLY A 34 -10.00 -9.52 21.84
C GLY A 34 -10.19 -10.69 20.86
N ALA A 35 -10.50 -10.38 19.60
CA ALA A 35 -10.73 -11.37 18.56
C ALA A 35 -9.38 -11.96 18.09
N ASN A 36 -9.16 -13.24 18.34
CA ASN A 36 -7.92 -13.93 17.93
C ASN A 36 -8.02 -14.63 16.57
N THR A 37 -9.22 -14.69 15.98
CA THR A 37 -9.50 -15.41 14.72
C THR A 37 -9.59 -14.48 13.53
N LEU A 38 -8.66 -13.54 13.40
CA LEU A 38 -8.61 -12.68 12.23
C LEU A 38 -8.15 -13.51 11.03
N GLN A 39 -9.04 -13.70 10.07
CA GLN A 39 -8.76 -14.44 8.84
C GLN A 39 -9.04 -13.54 7.65
N MET A 40 -7.99 -13.26 6.88
CA MET A 40 -8.08 -12.64 5.58
C MET A 40 -7.47 -13.59 4.57
N GLU A 41 -8.31 -14.21 3.74
CA GLU A 41 -7.86 -15.19 2.76
C GLU A 41 -6.92 -14.58 1.71
N MET A 42 -6.92 -13.25 1.54
CA MET A 42 -6.00 -12.57 0.64
C MET A 42 -4.54 -12.55 1.17
N LEU A 43 -4.32 -12.69 2.47
CA LEU A 43 -2.97 -12.57 3.05
C LEU A 43 -2.37 -13.93 3.40
N PRO A 44 -1.04 -14.10 3.29
CA PRO A 44 -0.38 -15.38 3.60
C PRO A 44 -0.49 -15.80 5.07
N TRP A 45 -0.74 -14.84 5.94
CA TRP A 45 -0.73 -15.02 7.39
C TRP A 45 -2.15 -15.15 7.94
N LYS A 46 -2.29 -15.86 9.05
CA LYS A 46 -3.56 -16.09 9.74
C LYS A 46 -3.45 -15.70 11.22
N ASP A 47 -4.61 -15.49 11.84
CA ASP A 47 -4.79 -15.32 13.27
C ASP A 47 -3.87 -14.24 13.86
N THR A 48 -3.18 -14.53 14.96
CA THR A 48 -2.31 -13.57 15.65
C THR A 48 -1.16 -13.08 14.78
N ALA A 49 -0.62 -13.92 13.88
CA ALA A 49 0.44 -13.49 12.97
C ALA A 49 -0.08 -12.43 11.99
N LEU A 50 -1.30 -12.61 11.47
CA LEU A 50 -1.94 -11.63 10.59
C LEU A 50 -2.11 -10.27 11.29
N LEU A 51 -2.56 -10.27 12.54
CA LEU A 51 -2.72 -9.05 13.34
C LEU A 51 -1.40 -8.27 13.42
N TYR A 52 -0.30 -8.92 13.80
CA TYR A 52 1.00 -8.25 13.92
C TYR A 52 1.53 -7.76 12.58
N TRP A 53 1.30 -8.51 11.50
CA TRP A 53 1.64 -8.06 10.15
C TRP A 53 0.83 -6.84 9.72
N LEU A 54 -0.48 -6.78 10.03
CA LEU A 54 -1.30 -5.60 9.74
C LEU A 54 -0.81 -4.38 10.54
N LEU A 55 -0.46 -4.53 11.82
CA LEU A 55 0.15 -3.45 12.60
C LEU A 55 1.47 -2.98 11.97
N ALA A 56 2.37 -3.92 11.68
CA ALA A 56 3.67 -3.60 11.11
C ALA A 56 3.54 -2.93 9.74
N LEU A 57 2.72 -3.48 8.83
CA LEU A 57 2.47 -2.92 7.50
C LEU A 57 1.80 -1.53 7.57
N GLY A 58 0.84 -1.34 8.47
CA GLY A 58 0.22 -0.05 8.70
C GLY A 58 1.25 1.02 9.11
N LEU A 59 2.08 0.71 10.12
CA LEU A 59 3.12 1.61 10.60
C LEU A 59 4.21 1.87 9.55
N ILE A 60 4.72 0.82 8.90
CA ILE A 60 5.76 0.93 7.87
C ILE A 60 5.26 1.81 6.72
N GLY A 61 4.00 1.65 6.31
CA GLY A 61 3.45 2.46 5.23
C GLY A 61 3.26 3.93 5.59
N ILE A 62 2.84 4.24 6.82
CA ILE A 62 2.82 5.64 7.32
C ILE A 62 4.24 6.23 7.29
N ILE A 63 5.22 5.50 7.81
CA ILE A 63 6.64 5.93 7.81
C ILE A 63 7.14 6.14 6.38
N ALA A 64 6.81 5.24 5.46
CA ALA A 64 7.20 5.33 4.05
C ALA A 64 6.58 6.58 3.38
N VAL A 65 5.32 6.90 3.67
CA VAL A 65 4.67 8.13 3.17
C VAL A 65 5.36 9.37 3.73
N VAL A 66 5.61 9.44 5.05
CA VAL A 66 6.29 10.58 5.69
C VAL A 66 7.69 10.79 5.10
N LEU A 67 8.45 9.71 4.91
CA LEU A 67 9.78 9.77 4.29
C LEU A 67 9.74 10.13 2.81
N GLY A 68 8.69 9.72 2.10
CA GLY A 68 8.41 10.11 0.72
C GLY A 68 8.13 11.61 0.59
N VAL A 69 7.24 12.14 1.43
CA VAL A 69 6.86 13.56 1.47
C VAL A 69 8.05 14.45 1.83
N THR A 70 8.79 14.09 2.88
CA THR A 70 10.01 14.81 3.29
C THR A 70 11.18 14.63 2.32
N ARG A 71 11.06 13.76 1.31
CA ARG A 71 12.06 13.42 0.29
C ARG A 71 13.40 12.92 0.85
N LYS A 72 13.47 12.52 2.12
CA LYS A 72 14.69 11.98 2.74
C LYS A 72 15.07 10.65 2.07
N LEU A 73 14.13 9.70 2.04
CA LEU A 73 14.34 8.33 1.51
C LEU A 73 13.22 7.91 0.53
N PRO A 74 13.13 8.52 -0.67
CA PRO A 74 12.08 8.18 -1.62
C PRO A 74 12.20 6.77 -2.20
N ILE A 75 13.38 6.13 -2.10
CA ILE A 75 13.56 4.73 -2.48
C ILE A 75 12.77 3.80 -1.56
N LEU A 76 12.65 4.14 -0.27
CA LEU A 76 11.87 3.35 0.68
C LEU A 76 10.38 3.39 0.34
N PHE A 77 9.87 4.57 -0.02
CA PHE A 77 8.50 4.73 -0.50
C PHE A 77 8.23 3.92 -1.76
N LEU A 78 9.20 3.85 -2.68
CA LEU A 78 9.09 3.02 -3.87
C LEU A 78 9.05 1.52 -3.52
N ILE A 79 9.98 1.05 -2.69
CA ILE A 79 10.01 -0.35 -2.23
C ILE A 79 8.67 -0.70 -1.57
N TRP A 80 8.19 0.17 -0.69
CA TRP A 80 6.89 0.01 -0.04
C TRP A 80 5.74 -0.11 -1.04
N SER A 81 5.70 0.77 -2.04
CA SER A 81 4.66 0.75 -3.09
C SER A 81 4.65 -0.56 -3.86
N VAL A 82 5.84 -1.09 -4.19
CA VAL A 82 6.01 -2.39 -4.85
C VAL A 82 5.55 -3.53 -3.95
N VAL A 83 5.92 -3.53 -2.67
CA VAL A 83 5.50 -4.55 -1.70
C VAL A 83 3.98 -4.58 -1.57
N VAL A 84 3.34 -3.42 -1.41
CA VAL A 84 1.87 -3.32 -1.34
C VAL A 84 1.23 -3.89 -2.61
N PHE A 85 1.71 -3.48 -3.79
CA PHE A 85 1.17 -3.98 -5.05
C PHE A 85 1.36 -5.50 -5.18
N ALA A 86 2.53 -6.02 -4.83
CA ALA A 86 2.82 -7.46 -4.87
C ALA A 86 1.92 -8.25 -3.90
N LEU A 87 1.66 -7.73 -2.70
CA LEU A 87 0.76 -8.36 -1.74
C LEU A 87 -0.68 -8.39 -2.24
N LEU A 88 -1.17 -7.30 -2.85
CA LEU A 88 -2.51 -7.26 -3.43
C LEU A 88 -2.65 -8.22 -4.62
N VAL A 89 -1.67 -8.22 -5.54
CA VAL A 89 -1.65 -9.17 -6.67
C VAL A 89 -1.62 -10.60 -6.17
N ARG A 90 -0.75 -10.91 -5.21
CA ARG A 90 -0.69 -12.25 -4.60
C ARG A 90 -2.02 -12.63 -3.95
N GLY A 91 -2.62 -11.71 -3.19
CA GLY A 91 -3.82 -11.99 -2.43
C GLY A 91 -5.09 -12.17 -3.25
N TYR A 92 -5.24 -11.43 -4.35
CA TYR A 92 -6.45 -11.49 -5.16
C TYR A 92 -6.32 -12.37 -6.41
N ILE A 93 -5.11 -12.59 -6.93
CA ILE A 93 -4.90 -13.38 -8.16
C ILE A 93 -4.40 -14.78 -7.86
N PHE A 94 -3.52 -14.94 -6.86
CA PHE A 94 -2.89 -16.24 -6.55
C PHE A 94 -3.51 -16.95 -5.33
N SER A 95 -4.42 -16.30 -4.61
CA SER A 95 -5.18 -16.94 -3.53
C SER A 95 -6.49 -17.52 -4.09
N PRO A 96 -7.08 -18.58 -3.49
CA PRO A 96 -8.42 -19.07 -3.82
C PRO A 96 -9.54 -18.11 -3.37
N TYR A 97 -9.35 -16.79 -3.56
CA TYR A 97 -10.35 -15.79 -3.22
C TYR A 97 -11.52 -15.88 -4.20
N THR A 98 -12.68 -16.28 -3.70
CA THR A 98 -13.92 -16.29 -4.47
C THR A 98 -14.60 -14.94 -4.34
N PHE A 99 -14.92 -14.31 -5.47
CA PHE A 99 -15.68 -13.07 -5.47
C PHE A 99 -17.16 -13.38 -5.19
N ASP A 100 -17.73 -12.79 -4.15
CA ASP A 100 -19.15 -12.95 -3.79
C ASP A 100 -20.11 -12.19 -4.73
N GLY A 101 -19.58 -11.52 -5.76
CA GLY A 101 -20.36 -10.87 -6.80
C GLY A 101 -19.58 -9.85 -7.66
N VAL A 102 -20.26 -9.31 -8.68
CA VAL A 102 -19.68 -8.32 -9.63
C VAL A 102 -19.21 -7.04 -8.93
N SER A 103 -19.88 -6.65 -7.85
CA SER A 103 -19.54 -5.47 -7.06
C SER A 103 -18.24 -5.64 -6.29
N ASP A 104 -17.97 -6.84 -5.75
CA ASP A 104 -16.74 -7.14 -5.03
C ASP A 104 -15.54 -7.19 -5.99
N PHE A 105 -15.71 -7.87 -7.13
CA PHE A 105 -14.72 -7.88 -8.21
C PHE A 105 -14.33 -6.46 -8.65
N SER A 106 -15.31 -5.59 -8.84
CA SER A 106 -15.07 -4.20 -9.26
C SER A 106 -14.27 -3.41 -8.23
N ARG A 107 -14.54 -3.61 -6.93
CA ARG A 107 -13.79 -2.95 -5.85
C ARG A 107 -12.35 -3.42 -5.78
N VAL A 108 -12.13 -4.73 -5.90
CA VAL A 108 -10.79 -5.33 -5.94
C VAL A 108 -10.01 -4.84 -7.16
N LEU A 109 -10.66 -4.78 -8.33
CA LEU A 109 -10.05 -4.25 -9.54
C LEU A 109 -9.65 -2.78 -9.38
N LEU A 110 -10.51 -1.95 -8.78
CA LEU A 110 -10.20 -0.55 -8.48
C LEU A 110 -9.03 -0.42 -7.49
N LEU A 111 -8.97 -1.28 -6.48
CA LEU A 111 -7.85 -1.31 -5.52
C LEU A 111 -6.54 -1.71 -6.20
N LEU A 112 -6.55 -2.72 -7.07
CA LEU A 112 -5.39 -3.16 -7.84
C LEU A 112 -4.89 -2.08 -8.81
N LEU A 113 -5.81 -1.48 -9.57
CA LEU A 113 -5.48 -0.39 -10.50
C LEU A 113 -4.97 0.85 -9.75
N GLY A 114 -5.58 1.17 -8.61
CA GLY A 114 -5.14 2.27 -7.76
C GLY A 114 -3.74 2.03 -7.19
N ALA A 115 -3.45 0.82 -6.72
CA ALA A 115 -2.13 0.43 -6.25
C ALA A 115 -1.08 0.45 -7.37
N LEU A 116 -1.45 0.01 -8.58
CA LEU A 116 -0.57 0.09 -9.75
C LEU A 116 -0.24 1.55 -10.08
N LEU A 117 -1.25 2.42 -10.12
CA LEU A 117 -1.06 3.84 -10.39
C LEU A 117 -0.21 4.52 -9.32
N ALA A 118 -0.43 4.17 -8.05
CA ALA A 118 0.37 4.64 -6.93
C ALA A 118 1.84 4.21 -7.06
N CYS A 119 2.10 2.96 -7.46
CA CYS A 119 3.43 2.42 -7.70
C CYS A 119 4.14 3.12 -8.88
N ILE A 120 3.44 3.36 -9.99
CA ILE A 120 3.95 4.13 -11.12
C ILE A 120 4.33 5.55 -10.66
N GLY A 121 3.49 6.19 -9.84
CA GLY A 121 3.77 7.50 -9.28
C GLY A 121 5.02 7.55 -8.39
N ALA A 122 5.20 6.53 -7.55
CA ALA A 122 6.41 6.37 -6.74
C ALA A 122 7.68 6.18 -7.61
N TRP A 123 7.58 5.40 -8.67
CA TRP A 123 8.67 5.15 -9.61
C TRP A 123 9.09 6.41 -10.38
N LEU A 124 8.11 7.17 -10.90
CA LEU A 124 8.34 8.45 -11.57
C LEU A 124 9.00 9.47 -10.64
N GLN A 125 8.63 9.47 -9.35
CA GLN A 125 9.28 10.31 -8.35
C GLN A 125 10.74 9.92 -8.15
N PHE A 126 11.04 8.63 -8.03
CA PHE A 126 12.40 8.13 -7.85
C PHE A 126 13.31 8.53 -9.01
N ARG A 127 12.89 8.29 -10.26
CA ARG A 127 13.67 8.64 -11.48
C ARG A 127 14.05 10.13 -11.53
N ARG A 128 13.15 11.03 -11.12
CA ARG A 128 13.41 12.47 -11.10
C ARG A 128 14.47 12.88 -10.06
N LYS A 129 14.55 12.22 -8.91
CA LYS A 129 15.59 12.50 -7.90
C LYS A 129 16.96 12.05 -8.39
N THR A 130 17.04 10.90 -9.06
CA THR A 130 18.29 10.38 -9.63
C THR A 130 18.83 11.31 -10.73
N HIS A 131 17.96 11.86 -11.57
CA HIS A 131 18.38 12.83 -12.58
C HIS A 131 18.96 14.11 -11.96
N ARG A 132 18.34 14.67 -10.91
CA ARG A 132 18.83 15.90 -10.26
C ARG A 132 20.16 15.72 -9.53
N ARG A 133 20.52 14.50 -9.15
CA ARG A 133 21.78 14.16 -8.47
C ARG A 133 22.94 13.88 -9.43
N LYS A 134 22.66 13.72 -10.73
CA LYS A 134 23.68 13.47 -11.77
C LYS A 134 24.26 14.75 -12.38
N TYR A 135 23.70 15.92 -12.07
CA TYR A 135 24.09 17.23 -12.59
C TYR A 135 24.36 18.27 -11.47
N ALA A 136 24.63 17.80 -10.26
CA ALA A 136 25.03 18.61 -9.11
C ALA A 136 26.30 17.98 -8.53
#